data_AF-A0A4Y2U8C9-F1
#
_entry.id   AF-A0A4Y2U8C9-F1
#
_cell.length_a   1.000
_cell.length_b   1.000
_cell.length_c   1.000
_cell.angle_alpha   90.00
_cell.angle_beta   90.00
_cell.angle_gamma   90.00
#
_symmetry.space_group_name_H-M   'P 1'
#
loop_
_entity.id
_entity.type
_entity.pdbx_description
1 polymer ?
#
loop_
_entity_poly.entity_id
_entity_poly.type
_entity_poly.pdbx_seq_one_letter_code
_entity_poly.pdbx_strand_id
1 'polypeptide(L)'
;MASLSYSPVSPLDKRALIISRITERYVYIKYEKITRHGCSAVTSVHSRPPSLDSNIITPNPFRLRYLDLTDCQRLDDAGLERIVRHFSQLTHLYLRRCILITDEGLKAIASYCVLLRELSVSDCVLLTDFGLYELAKLGANMRYLSVAKCDRISDAGVKQIARHCYKLRYLNVRGCEAVSDDALEVVARSCSKLRALDIGKCDITDRGLRVISHHCPNLRKLSVKSCEMITDEGIQIIAYYCRGLQQLNLQDCPISLNGYRTVKKFCKRCIIEHTNPGFN
;
A
#
# COMPACT_ATOMS: atom_id res chain seq x y z
N MET A 1 20.18 41.98 -13.60
CA MET A 1 18.71 41.98 -13.68
C MET A 1 18.32 41.75 -15.14
N ALA A 2 17.84 40.55 -15.45
CA ALA A 2 17.11 40.27 -16.68
C ALA A 2 16.04 39.23 -16.31
N SER A 3 14.79 39.70 -16.27
CA SER A 3 13.60 38.91 -15.97
C SER A 3 13.26 38.02 -17.15
N LEU A 4 13.35 36.70 -16.96
CA LEU A 4 12.77 35.73 -17.90
C LEU A 4 11.26 35.64 -17.64
N SER A 5 10.50 36.22 -18.56
CA SER A 5 9.05 36.15 -18.64
C SER A 5 8.59 34.70 -18.86
N TYR A 6 7.78 34.19 -17.93
CA TYR A 6 7.00 32.97 -18.12
C TYR A 6 5.92 33.23 -19.19
N SER A 7 6.03 32.57 -20.35
CA SER A 7 4.91 32.47 -21.30
C SER A 7 3.94 31.37 -20.81
N PRO A 8 2.62 31.64 -20.75
CA PRO A 8 1.63 30.62 -20.43
C PRO A 8 1.47 29.67 -21.62
N VAL A 9 1.76 28.39 -21.40
CA VAL A 9 1.48 27.34 -22.38
C VAL A 9 -0.02 27.30 -22.66
N SER A 10 -0.39 27.39 -23.94
CA SER A 10 -1.78 27.39 -24.43
C SER A 10 -2.56 26.14 -24.02
N PRO A 11 -3.90 26.21 -23.90
CA PRO A 11 -4.74 25.09 -23.49
C PRO A 11 -4.97 24.10 -24.65
N LEU A 12 -3.94 23.32 -24.98
CA LEU A 12 -4.05 22.16 -25.86
C LEU A 12 -4.17 20.89 -25.00
N ASP A 13 -5.37 20.32 -25.05
CA ASP A 13 -5.77 18.93 -24.74
C ASP A 13 -5.34 18.30 -23.40
N LYS A 14 -6.30 18.29 -22.49
CA LYS A 14 -6.36 17.47 -21.25
C LYS A 14 -6.45 15.96 -21.55
N ARG A 15 -5.54 15.39 -22.34
CA ARG A 15 -5.50 13.96 -22.65
C ARG A 15 -4.10 13.39 -22.44
N ALA A 16 -3.99 12.49 -21.45
CA ALA A 16 -2.86 11.60 -21.18
C ALA A 16 -1.55 12.26 -20.70
N LEU A 17 -1.37 12.32 -19.38
CA LEU A 17 -0.03 12.47 -18.80
C LEU A 17 0.06 11.72 -17.47
N ILE A 18 0.79 10.59 -17.46
CA ILE A 18 1.29 10.00 -16.22
C ILE A 18 2.72 10.50 -16.05
N ILE A 19 2.91 11.45 -15.14
CA ILE A 19 4.24 11.96 -14.80
C ILE A 19 4.87 10.99 -13.79
N SER A 20 5.73 10.08 -14.26
CA SER A 20 6.69 9.43 -13.35
C SER A 20 7.83 10.40 -13.06
N ARG A 21 7.85 10.97 -11.86
CA ARG A 21 8.77 12.04 -11.46
C ARG A 21 10.18 11.56 -11.10
N ILE A 22 10.70 10.47 -11.68
CA ILE A 22 11.97 9.88 -11.21
C ILE A 22 13.12 9.92 -12.24
N THR A 23 12.92 10.21 -13.53
CA THR A 23 14.05 10.21 -14.50
C THR A 23 13.92 11.18 -15.70
N GLU A 24 13.16 12.27 -15.62
CA GLU A 24 12.95 13.22 -16.75
C GLU A 24 12.40 12.60 -18.05
N ARG A 25 11.88 11.37 -18.01
CA ARG A 25 11.26 10.70 -19.15
C ARG A 25 9.76 10.57 -18.93
N TYR A 26 8.99 11.32 -19.71
CA TYR A 26 7.53 11.27 -19.71
C TYR A 26 7.05 9.91 -20.25
N VAL A 27 6.11 9.28 -19.54
CA VAL A 27 5.39 8.09 -20.05
C VAL A 27 3.99 8.54 -20.46
N TYR A 28 3.72 8.51 -21.76
CA TYR A 28 2.42 8.87 -22.33
C TYR A 28 1.55 7.62 -22.39
N ILE A 29 0.57 7.51 -21.50
CA ILE A 29 -0.41 6.42 -21.57
C ILE A 29 -1.62 6.95 -22.35
N LYS A 30 -1.79 6.51 -23.61
CA LYS A 30 -2.92 6.94 -24.43
C LYS A 30 -4.20 6.32 -23.89
N TYR A 31 -5.15 7.18 -23.55
CA TYR A 31 -6.49 6.82 -23.12
C TYR A 31 -7.46 7.20 -24.22
N GLU A 32 -8.27 6.26 -24.72
CA GLU A 32 -9.18 6.58 -25.82
C GLU A 32 -10.41 7.39 -25.42
N LYS A 33 -10.87 7.39 -24.15
CA LYS A 33 -11.96 8.26 -23.68
C LYS A 33 -11.76 8.64 -22.21
N ILE A 34 -11.24 9.84 -21.96
CA ILE A 34 -11.30 10.47 -20.64
C ILE A 34 -12.71 11.07 -20.50
N THR A 35 -13.56 10.47 -19.66
CA THR A 35 -14.79 11.14 -19.22
C THR A 35 -14.58 11.65 -17.79
N ARG A 36 -15.53 12.41 -17.25
CA ARG A 36 -15.48 12.95 -15.88
C ARG A 36 -15.35 11.89 -14.77
N HIS A 37 -15.37 10.60 -15.13
CA HIS A 37 -15.30 9.43 -14.24
C HIS A 37 -14.07 8.53 -14.51
N GLY A 38 -12.93 9.09 -14.91
CA GLY A 38 -11.68 8.33 -15.12
C GLY A 38 -11.54 7.67 -16.50
N CYS A 39 -10.36 7.06 -16.71
CA CYS A 39 -9.87 6.45 -17.95
C CYS A 39 -10.69 5.21 -18.38
N SER A 40 -11.14 5.11 -19.65
CA SER A 40 -11.88 3.98 -20.30
C SER A 40 -11.09 2.70 -20.57
N ALA A 41 -9.81 2.82 -20.86
CA ALA A 41 -8.93 1.72 -21.23
C ALA A 41 -7.52 2.28 -21.43
N VAL A 42 -6.49 1.50 -21.06
CA VAL A 42 -5.11 1.74 -21.48
C VAL A 42 -4.89 1.05 -22.82
N THR A 43 -4.95 1.79 -23.92
CA THR A 43 -4.81 1.21 -25.27
C THR A 43 -3.35 1.20 -25.72
N SER A 44 -2.52 2.14 -25.27
CA SER A 44 -1.07 2.12 -25.55
C SER A 44 -0.26 2.93 -24.53
N VAL A 45 1.03 2.58 -24.42
CA VAL A 45 2.02 3.27 -23.58
C VAL A 45 3.18 3.70 -24.46
N HIS A 46 3.49 5.00 -24.51
CA HIS A 46 4.51 5.60 -25.38
C HIS A 46 5.60 6.30 -24.56
N SER A 47 6.85 6.22 -25.03
CA SER A 47 8.03 6.92 -24.48
C SER A 47 8.23 8.34 -25.02
N ARG A 48 7.49 8.71 -26.07
CA ARG A 48 7.59 9.98 -26.80
C ARG A 48 6.19 10.44 -27.23
N PRO A 49 6.00 11.74 -27.49
CA PRO A 49 4.78 12.24 -28.12
C PRO A 49 4.45 11.40 -29.38
N PRO A 50 3.17 11.15 -29.69
CA PRO A 50 2.75 10.33 -30.83
C PRO A 50 3.28 10.77 -32.21
N SER A 51 3.91 11.95 -32.29
CA SER A 51 4.40 12.58 -33.51
C SER A 51 5.88 12.33 -33.83
N LEU A 52 6.58 11.44 -33.11
CA LEU A 52 7.99 11.09 -33.40
C LEU A 52 8.07 9.65 -33.93
N ASP A 53 8.56 9.53 -35.16
CA ASP A 53 8.49 8.37 -36.05
C ASP A 53 8.89 7.00 -35.46
N SER A 54 8.19 6.00 -36.00
CA SER A 54 8.06 4.62 -35.56
C SER A 54 8.98 3.65 -36.30
N ASN A 55 10.30 3.68 -36.08
CA ASN A 55 11.20 2.66 -36.66
C ASN A 55 12.45 2.31 -35.85
N ILE A 56 12.44 2.48 -34.53
CA ILE A 56 13.55 2.01 -33.67
C ILE A 56 13.02 0.96 -32.71
N ILE A 57 13.27 -0.32 -33.01
CA ILE A 57 13.17 -1.41 -32.03
C ILE A 57 14.35 -1.24 -31.07
N THR A 58 14.16 -0.45 -30.01
CA THR A 58 15.12 -0.39 -28.91
C THR A 58 14.83 -1.50 -27.90
N PRO A 59 15.84 -2.26 -27.44
CA PRO A 59 15.68 -3.13 -26.27
C PRO A 59 15.22 -2.28 -25.07
N ASN A 60 14.19 -2.76 -24.38
CA ASN A 60 13.39 -2.10 -23.34
C ASN A 60 14.05 -0.88 -22.66
N PRO A 61 13.83 0.37 -23.15
CA PRO A 61 14.53 1.57 -22.66
C PRO A 61 13.96 2.11 -21.34
N PHE A 62 12.95 1.45 -20.77
CA PHE A 62 12.18 1.96 -19.65
C PHE A 62 12.76 1.52 -18.31
N ARG A 63 13.50 2.41 -17.66
CA ARG A 63 13.93 2.28 -16.26
C ARG A 63 12.87 2.80 -15.28
N LEU A 64 11.59 2.55 -15.58
CA LEU A 64 10.50 3.02 -14.75
C LEU A 64 10.51 2.24 -13.43
N ARG A 65 10.73 2.95 -12.32
CA ARG A 65 10.79 2.35 -10.97
C ARG A 65 9.57 2.64 -10.11
N TYR A 66 8.83 3.68 -10.46
CA TYR A 66 7.68 4.17 -9.71
C TYR A 66 6.54 4.47 -10.69
N LEU A 67 5.38 3.87 -10.43
CA LEU A 67 4.16 4.04 -11.19
C LEU A 67 2.98 4.13 -10.23
N ASP A 68 2.20 5.20 -10.35
CA ASP A 68 0.96 5.39 -9.61
C ASP A 68 -0.20 5.50 -10.62
N LEU A 69 -1.15 4.59 -10.50
CA LEU A 69 -2.39 4.50 -11.28
C LEU A 69 -3.61 4.55 -10.36
N THR A 70 -3.47 5.09 -9.14
CA THR A 70 -4.59 5.31 -8.22
C THR A 70 -5.78 5.96 -8.94
N ASP A 71 -6.99 5.48 -8.64
CA ASP A 71 -8.25 5.93 -9.25
C ASP A 71 -8.41 5.65 -10.75
N CYS A 72 -7.56 4.81 -11.36
CA CYS A 72 -7.81 4.29 -12.70
C CYS A 72 -8.92 3.23 -12.69
N GLN A 73 -10.16 3.64 -12.41
CA GLN A 73 -11.30 2.75 -12.12
C GLN A 73 -11.72 1.83 -13.27
N ARG A 74 -11.30 2.08 -14.52
CA ARG A 74 -11.57 1.16 -15.63
C ARG A 74 -10.32 0.45 -16.14
N LEU A 75 -9.23 0.48 -15.38
CA LEU A 75 -8.09 -0.39 -15.60
C LEU A 75 -8.47 -1.80 -15.15
N ASP A 76 -8.53 -2.73 -16.09
CA ASP A 76 -8.74 -4.17 -15.86
C ASP A 76 -7.41 -4.93 -15.91
N ASP A 77 -7.46 -6.24 -15.66
CA ASP A 77 -6.27 -7.09 -15.59
C ASP A 77 -5.48 -7.13 -16.91
N ALA A 78 -6.17 -7.16 -18.05
CA ALA A 78 -5.54 -7.14 -19.37
C ALA A 78 -4.82 -5.81 -19.63
N GLY A 79 -5.44 -4.68 -19.27
CA GLY A 79 -4.82 -3.36 -19.32
C GLY A 79 -3.59 -3.27 -18.41
N LEU A 80 -3.69 -3.79 -17.19
CA LEU A 80 -2.57 -3.83 -16.25
C LEU A 80 -1.43 -4.71 -16.76
N GLU A 81 -1.72 -5.90 -17.28
CA GLU A 81 -0.71 -6.81 -17.85
C GLU A 81 0.08 -6.15 -18.98
N ARG A 82 -0.62 -5.47 -19.90
CA ARG A 82 0.01 -4.71 -21.00
C ARG A 82 0.97 -3.65 -20.49
N ILE A 83 0.74 -3.08 -19.31
CA ILE A 83 1.61 -2.09 -18.67
C ILE A 83 2.80 -2.80 -18.02
N VAL A 84 2.55 -3.75 -17.11
CA VAL A 84 3.61 -4.34 -16.27
C VAL A 84 4.59 -5.20 -17.06
N ARG A 85 4.18 -5.81 -18.17
CA ARG A 85 5.07 -6.60 -19.05
C ARG A 85 6.24 -5.78 -19.63
N HIS A 86 6.07 -4.46 -19.75
CA HIS A 86 7.10 -3.57 -20.29
C HIS A 86 7.97 -2.92 -19.20
N PHE A 87 7.56 -2.99 -17.93
CA PHE A 87 8.22 -2.28 -16.82
C PHE A 87 8.82 -3.24 -15.78
N SER A 88 9.68 -4.16 -16.21
CA SER A 88 10.29 -5.17 -15.33
C SER A 88 11.21 -4.61 -14.22
N GLN A 89 11.58 -3.32 -14.30
CA GLN A 89 12.36 -2.63 -13.27
C GLN A 89 11.50 -1.93 -12.21
N LEU A 90 10.18 -2.12 -12.24
CA LEU A 90 9.29 -1.47 -11.30
C LEU A 90 9.58 -1.91 -9.87
N THR A 91 9.69 -0.93 -8.99
CA THR A 91 9.93 -1.14 -7.55
C THR A 91 8.78 -0.61 -6.68
N HIS A 92 7.98 0.32 -7.21
CA HIS A 92 6.83 0.92 -6.53
C HIS A 92 5.65 0.97 -7.50
N LEU A 93 4.52 0.41 -7.08
CA LEU A 93 3.28 0.37 -7.85
C LEU A 93 2.08 0.69 -6.94
N TYR A 94 1.29 1.70 -7.31
CA TYR A 94 0.07 2.06 -6.58
C TYR A 94 -1.12 1.96 -7.52
N LEU A 95 -2.11 1.14 -7.14
CA LEU A 95 -3.32 0.80 -7.89
C LEU A 95 -4.58 1.03 -7.03
N ARG A 96 -4.51 1.94 -6.05
CA ARG A 96 -5.59 2.16 -5.10
C ARG A 96 -6.89 2.54 -5.84
N ARG A 97 -8.03 1.94 -5.47
CA ARG A 97 -9.33 2.14 -6.14
C ARG A 97 -9.34 1.79 -7.65
N CYS A 98 -8.46 0.89 -8.10
CA CYS A 98 -8.58 0.26 -9.43
C CYS A 98 -9.56 -0.93 -9.32
N ILE A 99 -10.85 -0.61 -9.26
CA ILE A 99 -11.91 -1.54 -8.83
C ILE A 99 -12.15 -2.74 -9.76
N LEU A 100 -11.63 -2.73 -10.99
CA LEU A 100 -11.73 -3.83 -11.95
C LEU A 100 -10.53 -4.78 -11.92
N ILE A 101 -9.51 -4.52 -11.10
CA ILE A 101 -8.37 -5.41 -10.92
C ILE A 101 -8.77 -6.60 -10.05
N THR A 102 -8.49 -7.80 -10.54
CA THR A 102 -8.71 -9.07 -9.84
C THR A 102 -7.37 -9.75 -9.53
N ASP A 103 -7.43 -10.98 -9.04
CA ASP A 103 -6.23 -11.76 -8.72
C ASP A 103 -5.36 -12.07 -9.96
N GLU A 104 -5.94 -12.09 -11.16
CA GLU A 104 -5.17 -12.23 -12.41
C GLU A 104 -4.25 -11.01 -12.66
N GLY A 105 -4.69 -9.80 -12.29
CA GLY A 105 -3.84 -8.62 -12.32
C GLY A 105 -2.68 -8.71 -11.32
N LEU A 106 -2.91 -9.26 -10.12
CA LEU A 106 -1.85 -9.49 -9.13
C LEU A 106 -0.85 -10.57 -9.59
N LYS A 107 -1.33 -11.61 -10.25
CA LYS A 107 -0.50 -12.64 -10.89
C LYS A 107 0.37 -12.06 -12.00
N ALA A 108 -0.18 -11.17 -12.83
CA ALA A 108 0.61 -10.45 -13.83
C ALA A 108 1.70 -9.59 -13.17
N ILE A 109 1.39 -8.85 -12.10
CA ILE A 109 2.39 -8.09 -11.34
C ILE A 109 3.50 -9.01 -10.82
N ALA A 110 3.14 -10.12 -10.18
CA ALA A 110 4.11 -11.07 -9.64
C ALA A 110 5.01 -11.68 -10.72
N SER A 111 4.47 -11.90 -11.93
CA SER A 111 5.17 -12.51 -13.06
C SER A 111 6.17 -11.55 -13.73
N TYR A 112 5.81 -10.28 -13.91
CA TYR A 112 6.62 -9.33 -14.68
C TYR A 112 7.43 -8.35 -13.81
N CYS A 113 6.96 -8.00 -12.62
CA CYS A 113 7.57 -7.01 -11.73
C CYS A 113 8.33 -7.66 -10.56
N VAL A 114 9.26 -8.58 -10.85
CA VAL A 114 9.97 -9.37 -9.82
C VAL A 114 10.83 -8.54 -8.84
N LEU A 115 11.13 -7.28 -9.19
CA LEU A 115 11.88 -6.34 -8.35
C LEU A 115 10.97 -5.47 -7.45
N LEU A 116 9.66 -5.69 -7.46
CA LEU A 116 8.71 -4.88 -6.72
C LEU A 116 8.98 -4.92 -5.21
N ARG A 117 9.00 -3.73 -4.60
CA ARG A 117 9.25 -3.52 -3.17
C ARG A 117 8.04 -2.93 -2.47
N GLU A 118 7.29 -2.07 -3.16
CA GLU A 118 6.12 -1.40 -2.61
C GLU A 118 4.92 -1.57 -3.53
N LEU A 119 3.83 -2.11 -2.97
CA LEU A 119 2.56 -2.27 -3.64
C LEU A 119 1.42 -1.76 -2.77
N SER A 120 0.53 -0.96 -3.37
CA SER A 120 -0.76 -0.65 -2.78
C SER A 120 -1.86 -0.98 -3.77
N VAL A 121 -2.77 -1.87 -3.36
CA VAL A 121 -3.98 -2.27 -4.09
C VAL A 121 -5.20 -2.05 -3.20
N SER A 122 -5.12 -1.05 -2.33
CA SER A 122 -6.19 -0.75 -1.38
C SER A 122 -7.48 -0.39 -2.12
N ASP A 123 -8.62 -0.80 -1.57
CA ASP A 123 -9.94 -0.52 -2.14
C ASP A 123 -10.12 -1.15 -3.54
N CYS A 124 -9.36 -2.23 -3.84
CA CYS A 124 -9.59 -3.12 -4.99
C CYS A 124 -10.42 -4.32 -4.51
N VAL A 125 -11.73 -4.12 -4.45
CA VAL A 125 -12.70 -5.00 -3.77
C VAL A 125 -12.88 -6.39 -4.38
N LEU A 126 -12.36 -6.64 -5.59
CA LEU A 126 -12.42 -7.93 -6.27
C LEU A 126 -11.25 -8.87 -5.91
N LEU A 127 -10.23 -8.36 -5.21
CA LEU A 127 -9.06 -9.15 -4.80
C LEU A 127 -9.41 -10.13 -3.68
N THR A 128 -8.84 -11.32 -3.74
CA THR A 128 -8.99 -12.37 -2.72
C THR A 128 -7.64 -12.85 -2.19
N ASP A 129 -7.67 -13.84 -1.30
CA ASP A 129 -6.46 -14.51 -0.81
C ASP A 129 -5.63 -15.17 -1.93
N PHE A 130 -6.25 -15.53 -3.07
CA PHE A 130 -5.52 -16.08 -4.21
C PHE A 130 -4.57 -15.05 -4.82
N GLY A 131 -4.97 -13.79 -4.94
CA GLY A 131 -4.10 -12.72 -5.39
C GLY A 131 -2.93 -12.45 -4.43
N LEU A 132 -3.16 -12.57 -3.11
CA LEU A 132 -2.07 -12.50 -2.12
C LEU A 132 -1.10 -13.70 -2.21
N TYR A 133 -1.61 -14.89 -2.50
CA TYR A 133 -0.77 -16.06 -2.78
C TYR A 133 0.13 -15.82 -4.00
N GLU A 134 -0.40 -15.24 -5.07
CA GLU A 134 0.39 -14.87 -6.25
C GLU A 134 1.46 -13.83 -5.93
N LEU A 135 1.11 -12.76 -5.19
CA LEU A 135 2.08 -11.75 -4.75
C LEU A 135 3.16 -12.30 -3.82
N ALA A 136 2.87 -13.34 -3.03
CA ALA A 136 3.85 -13.96 -2.13
C ALA A 136 5.08 -14.51 -2.90
N LYS A 137 4.94 -14.81 -4.20
CA LYS A 137 6.04 -15.23 -5.08
C LYS A 137 7.13 -14.16 -5.27
N LEU A 138 6.84 -12.89 -4.99
CA LEU A 138 7.84 -11.80 -4.95
C LEU A 138 8.82 -11.94 -3.77
N GLY A 139 8.44 -12.72 -2.76
CA GLY A 139 9.29 -13.15 -1.66
C GLY A 139 10.00 -11.99 -0.94
N ALA A 140 11.29 -12.17 -0.69
CA ALA A 140 12.09 -11.27 0.13
C ALA A 140 12.35 -9.87 -0.47
N ASN A 141 11.78 -9.54 -1.63
CA ASN A 141 11.87 -8.19 -2.22
C ASN A 141 10.85 -7.23 -1.62
N MET A 142 9.66 -7.72 -1.25
CA MET A 142 8.58 -6.89 -0.73
C MET A 142 8.96 -6.22 0.59
N ARG A 143 8.65 -4.92 0.72
CA ARG A 143 8.92 -4.07 1.90
C ARG A 143 7.65 -3.39 2.39
N TYR A 144 6.75 -3.05 1.48
CA TYR A 144 5.51 -2.37 1.74
C TYR A 144 4.38 -3.08 1.00
N LEU A 145 3.34 -3.47 1.73
CA LEU A 145 2.09 -3.93 1.16
C LEU A 145 0.92 -3.22 1.82
N SER A 146 0.01 -2.71 1.00
CA SER A 146 -1.28 -2.24 1.46
C SER A 146 -2.41 -2.86 0.64
N VAL A 147 -3.29 -3.58 1.34
CA VAL A 147 -4.52 -4.18 0.82
C VAL A 147 -5.75 -3.71 1.61
N ALA A 148 -5.65 -2.54 2.23
CA ALA A 148 -6.73 -1.94 3.02
C ALA A 148 -8.05 -1.89 2.23
N LYS A 149 -9.17 -2.21 2.88
CA LYS A 149 -10.52 -2.29 2.28
C LYS A 149 -10.63 -3.28 1.11
N CYS A 150 -9.86 -4.35 1.14
CA CYS A 150 -10.09 -5.50 0.29
C CYS A 150 -10.83 -6.54 1.14
N ASP A 151 -12.15 -6.45 1.17
CA ASP A 151 -13.01 -7.14 2.16
C ASP A 151 -13.00 -8.68 2.02
N ARG A 152 -12.53 -9.20 0.87
CA ARG A 152 -12.39 -10.65 0.60
C ARG A 152 -10.99 -11.19 0.93
N ILE A 153 -10.13 -10.38 1.54
CA ILE A 153 -8.84 -10.82 2.07
C ILE A 153 -9.02 -11.22 3.52
N SER A 154 -8.49 -12.39 3.85
CA SER A 154 -8.55 -12.98 5.19
C SER A 154 -7.17 -13.27 5.73
N ASP A 155 -7.15 -13.89 6.91
CA ASP A 155 -5.98 -14.52 7.47
C ASP A 155 -5.19 -15.38 6.49
N ALA A 156 -5.85 -16.14 5.62
CA ALA A 156 -5.16 -17.08 4.74
C ALA A 156 -4.17 -16.35 3.82
N GLY A 157 -4.61 -15.27 3.15
CA GLY A 157 -3.76 -14.49 2.26
C GLY A 157 -2.67 -13.71 3.02
N VAL A 158 -3.00 -13.11 4.16
CA VAL A 158 -2.02 -12.37 4.98
C VAL A 158 -0.92 -13.31 5.50
N LYS A 159 -1.28 -14.53 5.94
CA LYS A 159 -0.31 -15.56 6.36
C LYS A 159 0.61 -15.97 5.21
N GLN A 160 0.11 -16.08 3.98
CA GLN A 160 0.96 -16.38 2.81
C GLN A 160 1.99 -15.28 2.54
N ILE A 161 1.56 -14.01 2.58
CA ILE A 161 2.46 -12.86 2.46
C ILE A 161 3.51 -12.91 3.59
N ALA A 162 3.10 -13.07 4.85
CA ALA A 162 4.01 -13.05 5.98
C ALA A 162 5.13 -14.11 5.87
N ARG A 163 4.77 -15.33 5.45
CA ARG A 163 5.72 -16.45 5.33
C ARG A 163 6.79 -16.22 4.27
N HIS A 164 6.43 -15.66 3.12
CA HIS A 164 7.36 -15.53 1.98
C HIS A 164 8.02 -14.15 1.92
N CYS A 165 7.30 -13.10 2.33
CA CYS A 165 7.74 -11.71 2.31
C CYS A 165 8.33 -11.27 3.66
N TYR A 166 9.10 -12.13 4.32
CA TYR A 166 9.64 -11.95 5.69
C TYR A 166 10.49 -10.68 5.95
N LYS A 167 10.85 -9.93 4.89
CA LYS A 167 11.53 -8.63 4.99
C LYS A 167 10.57 -7.43 4.96
N LEU A 168 9.26 -7.67 5.12
CA LEU A 168 8.24 -6.63 5.18
C LEU A 168 8.53 -5.63 6.31
N ARG A 169 8.28 -4.35 6.02
CA ARG A 169 8.45 -3.23 6.96
C ARG A 169 7.16 -2.45 7.18
N TYR A 170 6.27 -2.45 6.21
CA TYR A 170 4.97 -1.82 6.27
C TYR A 170 3.90 -2.82 5.80
N LEU A 171 2.90 -3.04 6.64
CA LEU A 171 1.70 -3.79 6.30
C LEU A 171 0.48 -2.97 6.65
N ASN A 172 -0.44 -2.83 5.70
CA ASN A 172 -1.74 -2.22 5.93
C ASN A 172 -2.86 -3.12 5.39
N VAL A 173 -3.63 -3.67 6.33
CA VAL A 173 -4.78 -4.55 6.12
C VAL A 173 -6.06 -3.91 6.66
N ARG A 174 -6.05 -2.59 6.87
CA ARG A 174 -7.17 -1.86 7.48
C ARG A 174 -8.49 -2.11 6.75
N GLY A 175 -9.51 -2.55 7.46
CA GLY A 175 -10.83 -2.86 6.90
C GLY A 175 -10.92 -4.22 6.21
N CYS A 176 -9.89 -5.06 6.29
CA CYS A 176 -10.03 -6.49 5.99
C CYS A 176 -10.58 -7.16 7.25
N GLU A 177 -11.90 -7.17 7.42
CA GLU A 177 -12.56 -7.61 8.67
C GLU A 177 -12.33 -9.09 8.99
N ALA A 178 -12.06 -9.93 7.98
CA ALA A 178 -11.70 -11.34 8.14
C ALA A 178 -10.22 -11.58 8.52
N VAL A 179 -9.48 -10.53 8.88
CA VAL A 179 -8.12 -10.62 9.43
C VAL A 179 -8.18 -10.57 10.95
N SER A 180 -7.62 -11.58 11.60
CA SER A 180 -7.70 -11.82 13.04
C SER A 180 -6.31 -11.92 13.71
N ASP A 181 -6.32 -12.18 15.02
CA ASP A 181 -5.12 -12.44 15.81
C ASP A 181 -4.25 -13.58 15.23
N ASP A 182 -4.84 -14.57 14.57
CA ASP A 182 -4.10 -15.69 14.00
C ASP A 182 -3.21 -15.25 12.82
N ALA A 183 -3.63 -14.28 12.00
CA ALA A 183 -2.75 -13.68 11.01
C ALA A 183 -1.62 -12.88 11.66
N LEU A 184 -1.93 -12.09 12.70
CA LEU A 184 -0.92 -11.32 13.42
C LEU A 184 0.13 -12.23 14.07
N GLU A 185 -0.26 -13.41 14.52
CA GLU A 185 0.66 -14.40 15.08
C GLU A 185 1.73 -14.82 14.06
N VAL A 186 1.34 -15.05 12.80
CA VAL A 186 2.28 -15.37 11.72
C VAL A 186 3.06 -14.13 11.27
N VAL A 187 2.39 -12.99 11.09
CA VAL A 187 3.04 -11.72 10.71
C VAL A 187 4.14 -11.36 11.70
N ALA A 188 3.85 -11.39 13.00
CA ALA A 188 4.78 -11.02 14.06
C ALA A 188 6.05 -11.89 14.05
N ARG A 189 5.87 -13.22 13.91
CA ARG A 189 6.99 -14.17 13.94
C ARG A 189 7.82 -14.19 12.65
N SER A 190 7.18 -14.01 11.49
CA SER A 190 7.89 -14.02 10.21
C SER A 190 8.50 -12.67 9.87
N CYS A 191 7.83 -11.55 10.17
CA CYS A 191 8.22 -10.19 9.78
C CYS A 191 8.79 -9.37 10.93
N SER A 192 9.78 -9.88 11.67
CA SER A 192 10.36 -9.21 12.86
C SER A 192 11.00 -7.82 12.61
N LYS A 193 11.15 -7.43 11.34
CA LYS A 193 11.63 -6.10 10.91
C LYS A 193 10.49 -5.11 10.63
N LEU A 194 9.25 -5.45 10.99
CA LEU A 194 8.08 -4.59 10.81
C LEU A 194 8.28 -3.25 11.55
N ARG A 195 7.94 -2.16 10.87
CA ARG A 195 8.05 -0.79 11.38
C ARG A 195 6.71 -0.07 11.41
N ALA A 196 5.77 -0.48 10.58
CA ALA A 196 4.46 0.11 10.50
C ALA A 196 3.40 -0.97 10.25
N LEU A 197 2.35 -0.94 11.05
CA LEU A 197 1.21 -1.85 10.96
C LEU A 197 -0.08 -1.03 11.08
N ASP A 198 -0.98 -1.21 10.12
CA ASP A 198 -2.33 -0.66 10.16
C ASP A 198 -3.33 -1.80 10.03
N ILE A 199 -4.04 -2.05 11.13
CA ILE A 199 -4.98 -3.15 11.36
C ILE A 199 -6.34 -2.62 11.82
N GLY A 200 -6.63 -1.33 11.59
CA GLY A 200 -7.90 -0.75 11.99
C GLY A 200 -9.08 -1.41 11.28
N LYS A 201 -10.22 -1.57 11.96
CA LYS A 201 -11.38 -2.34 11.48
C LYS A 201 -11.03 -3.78 11.07
N CYS A 202 -10.17 -4.45 11.83
CA CYS A 202 -9.94 -5.88 11.75
C CYS A 202 -10.40 -6.56 13.05
N ASP A 203 -10.60 -7.87 13.02
CA ASP A 203 -11.05 -8.70 14.16
C ASP A 203 -9.90 -9.01 15.13
N ILE A 204 -9.33 -7.95 15.72
CA ILE A 204 -8.10 -8.01 16.51
C ILE A 204 -8.38 -7.73 17.99
N THR A 205 -7.74 -8.49 18.86
CA THR A 205 -7.83 -8.33 20.32
C THR A 205 -6.47 -7.98 20.93
N ASP A 206 -6.44 -7.83 22.26
CA ASP A 206 -5.20 -7.67 23.02
C ASP A 206 -4.22 -8.85 22.84
N ARG A 207 -4.71 -10.05 22.49
CA ARG A 207 -3.84 -11.20 22.15
C ARG A 207 -2.99 -10.90 20.92
N GLY A 208 -3.58 -10.38 19.84
CA GLY A 208 -2.84 -9.99 18.63
C GLY A 208 -1.77 -8.93 18.93
N LEU A 209 -2.13 -7.91 19.72
CA LEU A 209 -1.18 -6.87 20.13
C LEU A 209 -0.03 -7.41 20.99
N ARG A 210 -0.31 -8.35 21.90
CA ARG A 210 0.71 -9.03 22.69
C ARG A 210 1.72 -9.76 21.81
N VAL A 211 1.27 -10.48 20.78
CA VAL A 211 2.21 -11.21 19.91
C VAL A 211 3.06 -10.23 19.07
N ILE A 212 2.45 -9.15 18.56
CA ILE A 212 3.17 -8.08 17.86
C ILE A 212 4.22 -7.43 18.78
N SER A 213 3.87 -7.10 20.01
CA SER A 213 4.78 -6.40 20.94
C SER A 213 6.05 -7.21 21.22
N HIS A 214 5.94 -8.54 21.33
CA HIS A 214 7.05 -9.43 21.65
C HIS A 214 7.98 -9.70 20.47
N HIS A 215 7.44 -9.82 19.25
CA HIS A 215 8.24 -10.20 18.08
C HIS A 215 8.60 -9.03 17.15
N CYS A 216 7.96 -7.86 17.32
CA CYS A 216 8.21 -6.64 16.55
C CYS A 216 8.57 -5.42 17.45
N PRO A 217 9.62 -5.50 18.30
CA PRO A 217 9.96 -4.40 19.23
C PRO A 217 10.39 -3.10 18.53
N ASN A 218 10.73 -3.16 17.24
CA ASN A 218 11.14 -2.01 16.43
C ASN A 218 9.95 -1.30 15.72
N LEU A 219 8.71 -1.61 16.11
CA LEU A 219 7.52 -0.98 15.56
C LEU A 219 7.53 0.54 15.85
N ARG A 220 7.30 1.34 14.82
CA ARG A 220 7.30 2.82 14.87
C ARG A 220 5.91 3.40 14.65
N LYS A 221 5.05 2.72 13.90
CA LYS A 221 3.69 3.17 13.62
C LYS A 221 2.71 2.03 13.84
N LEU A 222 1.66 2.28 14.61
CA LEU A 222 0.57 1.34 14.81
C LEU A 222 -0.76 2.08 14.64
N SER A 223 -1.68 1.52 13.88
CA SER A 223 -3.07 1.95 13.83
C SER A 223 -3.95 0.77 14.19
N VAL A 224 -4.75 0.95 15.23
CA VAL A 224 -5.78 0.02 15.71
C VAL A 224 -7.16 0.65 15.59
N LYS A 225 -7.30 1.70 14.78
CA LYS A 225 -8.52 2.49 14.64
C LYS A 225 -9.76 1.61 14.47
N SER A 226 -10.80 1.87 15.24
CA SER A 226 -12.06 1.11 15.17
C SER A 226 -11.90 -0.41 15.41
N CYS A 227 -10.90 -0.82 16.20
CA CYS A 227 -10.84 -2.17 16.77
C CYS A 227 -11.48 -2.15 18.15
N GLU A 228 -12.70 -2.65 18.26
CA GLU A 228 -13.54 -2.54 19.47
C GLU A 228 -13.12 -3.49 20.59
N MET A 229 -12.38 -4.56 20.27
CA MET A 229 -11.92 -5.56 21.24
C MET A 229 -10.51 -5.28 21.79
N ILE A 230 -9.89 -4.17 21.40
CA ILE A 230 -8.60 -3.74 21.93
C ILE A 230 -8.86 -2.84 23.14
N THR A 231 -8.26 -3.21 24.27
CA THR A 231 -8.41 -2.51 25.54
C THR A 231 -7.12 -1.81 25.96
N ASP A 232 -7.17 -1.18 27.14
CA ASP A 232 -5.99 -0.65 27.79
C ASP A 232 -4.86 -1.68 27.91
N GLU A 233 -5.15 -2.96 28.14
CA GLU A 233 -4.12 -4.00 28.30
C GLU A 233 -3.25 -4.15 27.03
N GLY A 234 -3.89 -4.26 25.86
CA GLY A 234 -3.20 -4.38 24.59
C GLY A 234 -2.36 -3.14 24.23
N ILE A 235 -2.84 -1.95 24.56
CA ILE A 235 -2.08 -0.72 24.33
C ILE A 235 -0.92 -0.57 25.32
N GLN A 236 -1.11 -0.94 26.58
CA GLN A 236 -0.06 -0.92 27.59
C GLN A 236 1.10 -1.85 27.22
N ILE A 237 0.80 -3.06 26.72
CA ILE A 237 1.84 -4.02 26.35
C ILE A 237 2.62 -3.56 25.11
N ILE A 238 1.95 -2.95 24.12
CA ILE A 238 2.62 -2.28 23.00
C ILE A 238 3.54 -1.18 23.51
N ALA A 239 3.06 -0.30 24.40
CA ALA A 239 3.87 0.79 24.93
C ALA A 239 5.11 0.29 25.70
N TYR A 240 4.97 -0.80 26.44
CA TYR A 240 6.05 -1.36 27.25
C TYR A 240 7.19 -1.93 26.41
N TYR A 241 6.89 -2.71 25.36
CA TYR A 241 7.87 -3.41 24.53
C TYR A 241 8.29 -2.60 23.28
N CYS A 242 7.39 -1.84 22.67
CA CYS A 242 7.67 -1.02 21.48
C CYS A 242 8.00 0.43 21.86
N ARG A 243 9.02 0.64 22.69
CA ARG A 243 9.38 1.99 23.20
C ARG A 243 9.79 3.00 22.11
N GLY A 244 10.12 2.50 20.92
CA GLY A 244 10.42 3.29 19.73
C GLY A 244 9.18 3.77 18.95
N LEU A 245 7.95 3.54 19.46
CA LEU A 245 6.71 3.95 18.80
C LEU A 245 6.63 5.47 18.64
N GLN A 246 6.26 5.92 17.44
CA GLN A 246 6.24 7.32 17.02
C GLN A 246 4.83 7.79 16.65
N GLN A 247 4.00 6.91 16.12
CA GLN A 247 2.62 7.20 15.74
C GLN A 247 1.72 6.07 16.21
N LEU A 248 0.66 6.41 16.93
CA LEU A 248 -0.35 5.48 17.41
C LEU A 248 -1.73 6.06 17.10
N ASN A 249 -2.54 5.38 16.28
CA ASN A 249 -3.92 5.76 16.04
C ASN A 249 -4.86 4.86 16.86
N LEU A 250 -5.56 5.49 17.81
CA LEU A 250 -6.55 4.93 18.75
C LEU A 250 -7.96 5.48 18.50
N GLN A 251 -8.21 6.12 17.34
CA GLN A 251 -9.54 6.65 17.04
C GLN A 251 -10.56 5.51 17.08
N ASP A 252 -11.71 5.80 17.71
CA ASP A 252 -12.85 4.89 17.77
C ASP A 252 -12.52 3.54 18.45
N CYS A 253 -11.61 3.57 19.44
CA CYS A 253 -11.31 2.43 20.32
C CYS A 253 -11.72 2.74 21.77
N PRO A 254 -12.10 1.73 22.58
CA PRO A 254 -12.50 1.91 23.97
C PRO A 254 -11.29 2.06 24.93
N ILE A 255 -10.34 2.93 24.58
CA ILE A 255 -9.14 3.17 25.39
C ILE A 255 -9.44 4.23 26.45
N SER A 256 -9.07 3.93 27.69
CA SER A 256 -9.22 4.84 28.82
C SER A 256 -8.00 5.77 28.95
N LEU A 257 -8.11 6.74 29.87
CA LEU A 257 -7.00 7.64 30.19
C LEU A 257 -5.78 6.89 30.73
N ASN A 258 -5.97 5.71 31.31
CA ASN A 258 -4.88 4.87 31.81
C ASN A 258 -4.03 4.27 30.67
N GLY A 259 -4.67 3.70 29.64
CA GLY A 259 -3.99 3.26 28.42
C GLY A 259 -3.22 4.41 27.75
N TYR A 260 -3.88 5.56 27.56
CA TYR A 260 -3.25 6.76 27.00
C TYR A 260 -2.01 7.23 27.78
N ARG A 261 -2.15 7.37 29.11
CA ARG A 261 -1.04 7.78 29.99
C ARG A 261 0.13 6.81 29.94
N THR A 262 -0.15 5.52 29.80
CA THR A 262 0.91 4.50 29.67
C THR A 262 1.72 4.68 28.40
N VAL A 263 1.08 4.97 27.27
CA VAL A 263 1.79 5.30 26.02
C VAL A 263 2.64 6.55 26.20
N LYS A 264 2.11 7.63 26.81
CA LYS A 264 2.91 8.85 27.07
C LYS A 264 4.09 8.60 28.02
N LYS A 265 3.95 7.68 28.98
CA LYS A 265 5.01 7.29 29.92
C LYS A 265 6.16 6.56 29.22
N PHE A 266 5.87 5.55 28.40
CA PHE A 266 6.89 4.68 27.81
C PHE A 266 7.32 5.11 26.40
N CYS A 267 6.43 5.70 25.62
CA CYS A 267 6.65 6.18 24.24
C CYS A 267 6.54 7.71 24.20
N LYS A 268 7.44 8.41 24.90
CA LYS A 268 7.35 9.88 25.15
C LYS A 268 7.18 10.76 23.91
N ARG A 269 7.70 10.33 22.76
CA ARG A 269 7.65 11.06 21.48
C ARG A 269 6.52 10.56 20.56
N CYS A 270 5.65 9.68 21.04
CA CYS A 270 4.56 9.13 20.26
C CYS A 270 3.46 10.18 20.09
N ILE A 271 3.13 10.44 18.82
CA ILE A 271 1.94 11.18 18.40
C ILE A 271 0.78 10.20 18.49
N ILE A 272 -0.23 10.54 19.28
CA ILE A 272 -1.41 9.72 19.49
C ILE A 272 -2.59 10.40 18.82
N GLU A 273 -3.19 9.75 17.82
CA GLU A 273 -4.45 10.17 17.22
C GLU A 273 -5.59 9.48 17.96
N HIS A 274 -6.58 10.22 18.46
CA HIS A 274 -7.71 9.68 19.22
C HIS A 274 -8.98 10.49 18.98
N THR A 275 -10.12 9.91 19.35
CA THR A 275 -11.43 10.59 19.36
C THR A 275 -11.93 10.85 20.79
N ASN A 276 -11.20 10.40 21.82
CA ASN A 276 -11.58 10.61 23.22
C ASN A 276 -11.29 12.05 23.67
N PRO A 277 -12.28 12.85 24.08
CA PRO A 277 -12.08 14.24 24.51
C PRO A 277 -11.37 14.37 25.86
N GLY A 278 -11.25 13.29 26.64
CA GLY A 278 -10.55 13.29 27.93
C GLY A 278 -9.02 13.19 27.83
N PHE A 279 -8.47 13.02 26.63
CA PHE A 279 -7.03 12.98 26.39
C PHE A 279 -6.54 14.39 26.02
N ASN A 280 -6.26 15.21 27.02
CA ASN A 280 -5.58 16.50 26.87
C ASN A 280 -4.08 16.36 27.15
#